data_AF-A0A3D0Z5R1-F1
#
_entry.id   AF-A0A3D0Z5R1-F1
#
_cell.length_a   1.000
_cell.length_b   1.000
_cell.length_c   1.000
_cell.angle_alpha   90.00
_cell.angle_beta   90.00
_cell.angle_gamma   90.00
#
_symmetry.space_group_name_H-M   'P 1'
#
loop_
_entity.id
_entity.type
_entity.pdbx_description
1 polymer ?
#
loop_
_entity_poly.entity_id
_entity_poly.type
_entity_poly.pdbx_seq_one_letter_code
_entity_poly.pdbx_strand_id
1 'polypeptide(L)'
;MIPLTFSGAVFYFTLYSVLGWFFESALTSIYEKKVINRGFLFGPVCLVYGVLAVTVLLIREYFPMHPAGMFVIIFIAAVFLELMTSLLMEKLFGIRWWDCRRFKFNLFGRVWLTGALLTAVIGMPVIYFLHPHIEMLLKSLLSSTQQRVISSLLIAAFIADFIYTLGVLIRLEEHLKKLHAVLEYVPVNKDGRRAAPPAVVMQELMEYPDSAYRLISSFPTMRHKLLDKDLKWLRETLERRSGGFFSVRIKKFRELWARIFSAEKEISDDKSFARGLNFYKLFWIFVIASVIGYVVETIYCLVRRGYIESRQGLIYGPFSQIYGLGAVIMVLLLYRLRKRADIWLFLASGLIGGLFEILCAIVQENVFHTSSWGYEGSKTAVGSGRTSLVYMLFWGILGVIFIKTVFPRLSRLIERIPNKQGIFFSWVLIVFLSLDILLTTFAVNRWVERSGGAPPHNAVEELMDRYYPDSLLEDIYPNMDILSEK
;
A
#
# COMPACT_ATOMS: atom_id res chain seq x y z
N MET A 1 19.46 3.61 26.90
CA MET A 1 19.02 3.70 25.49
C MET A 1 19.26 2.33 24.90
N ILE A 2 18.27 1.74 24.25
CA ILE A 2 18.35 0.39 23.69
C ILE A 2 18.99 0.48 22.31
N PRO A 3 19.79 -0.52 21.84
CA PRO A 3 20.49 -0.40 20.58
C PRO A 3 19.54 -0.21 19.41
N LEU A 4 19.82 0.73 18.50
CA LEU A 4 19.03 0.90 17.28
C LEU A 4 19.23 -0.31 16.36
N THR A 5 18.31 -1.27 16.41
CA THR A 5 18.31 -2.41 15.49
C THR A 5 18.07 -1.95 14.07
N PHE A 6 18.60 -2.67 13.08
CA PHE A 6 18.43 -2.32 11.66
C PHE A 6 16.95 -2.25 11.26
N SER A 7 16.12 -3.19 11.74
CA SER A 7 14.66 -3.16 11.53
C SER A 7 14.02 -1.94 12.18
N GLY A 8 14.40 -1.59 13.42
CA GLY A 8 13.95 -0.37 14.08
C GLY A 8 14.31 0.89 13.28
N ALA A 9 15.53 0.95 12.73
CA ALA A 9 15.98 2.06 11.89
C ALA A 9 15.14 2.22 10.63
N VAL A 10 14.76 1.12 9.96
CA VAL A 10 13.88 1.15 8.77
C VAL A 10 12.49 1.67 9.13
N PHE A 11 11.94 1.28 10.28
CA PHE A 11 10.67 1.81 10.78
C PHE A 11 10.74 3.30 11.05
N TYR A 12 11.73 3.76 11.81
CA TYR A 12 11.89 5.17 12.13
C TYR A 12 12.16 5.98 10.86
N PHE A 13 13.00 5.49 9.97
CA PHE A 13 13.23 6.09 8.66
C PHE A 13 11.92 6.30 7.89
N THR A 14 11.08 5.26 7.83
CA THR A 14 9.80 5.29 7.12
C THR A 14 8.84 6.28 7.77
N LEU A 15 8.63 6.16 9.07
CA LEU A 15 7.72 7.01 9.83
C LEU A 15 8.10 8.48 9.73
N TYR A 16 9.37 8.81 9.96
CA TYR A 16 9.85 10.19 9.88
C TYR A 16 9.90 10.71 8.44
N SER A 17 10.04 9.85 7.44
CA SER A 17 9.83 10.25 6.03
C SER A 17 8.38 10.63 5.73
N VAL A 18 7.40 9.92 6.31
CA VAL A 18 5.97 10.24 6.16
C VAL A 18 5.59 11.50 6.93
N LEU A 19 6.06 11.64 8.19
CA LEU A 19 5.83 12.86 8.98
C LEU A 19 6.49 14.08 8.32
N GLY A 20 7.71 13.91 7.80
CA GLY A 20 8.38 14.92 7.01
C GLY A 20 7.61 15.29 5.75
N TRP A 21 6.99 14.31 5.07
CA TRP A 21 6.12 14.57 3.93
C TRP A 21 4.90 15.41 4.29
N PHE A 22 4.21 15.11 5.40
CA PHE A 22 3.10 15.94 5.90
C PHE A 22 3.56 17.37 6.18
N PHE A 23 4.65 17.51 6.93
CA PHE A 23 5.20 18.83 7.30
C PHE A 23 5.60 19.65 6.07
N GLU A 24 6.42 19.07 5.18
CA GLU A 24 6.93 19.73 3.99
C GLU A 24 5.79 20.10 3.01
N SER A 25 4.83 19.18 2.82
CA SER A 25 3.66 19.40 1.97
C SER A 25 2.77 20.51 2.52
N ALA A 26 2.49 20.50 3.82
CA ALA A 26 1.70 21.56 4.47
C ALA A 26 2.42 22.91 4.38
N LEU A 27 3.69 22.98 4.76
CA LEU A 27 4.49 24.20 4.75
C LEU A 27 4.56 24.81 3.34
N THR A 28 4.93 24.00 2.35
CA THR A 28 5.00 24.47 0.96
C THR A 28 3.63 24.88 0.45
N SER A 29 2.56 24.17 0.82
CA SER A 29 1.21 24.52 0.41
C SER A 29 0.76 25.88 0.95
N ILE A 30 1.11 26.20 2.19
CA ILE A 30 0.86 27.50 2.82
C ILE A 30 1.63 28.61 2.09
N TYR A 31 2.94 28.40 1.83
CA TYR A 31 3.77 29.38 1.15
C TYR A 31 3.32 29.66 -0.29
N GLU A 32 2.96 28.61 -1.03
CA GLU A 32 2.55 28.71 -2.43
C GLU A 32 1.05 29.03 -2.58
N LYS A 33 0.30 29.04 -1.48
CA LYS A 33 -1.17 29.23 -1.44
C LYS A 33 -1.94 28.24 -2.32
N LYS A 34 -1.44 27.02 -2.44
CA LYS A 34 -2.04 25.92 -3.20
C LYS A 34 -1.63 24.57 -2.62
N VAL A 35 -2.45 23.54 -2.79
CA VAL A 35 -2.11 22.19 -2.31
C VAL A 35 -0.95 21.63 -3.13
N ILE A 36 0.17 21.37 -2.47
CA ILE A 36 1.37 20.77 -3.07
C ILE A 36 1.66 19.44 -2.40
N ASN A 37 1.67 18.39 -3.21
CA ASN A 37 2.17 17.08 -2.82
C ASN A 37 3.70 17.10 -2.96
N ARG A 38 4.43 17.19 -1.84
CA ARG A 38 5.90 17.23 -1.83
C ARG A 38 6.50 15.82 -1.89
N GLY A 39 7.83 15.76 -1.95
CA GLY A 39 8.58 14.50 -2.01
C GLY A 39 9.11 14.19 -3.41
N PHE A 40 10.10 13.30 -3.46
CA PHE A 40 10.71 12.86 -4.71
C PHE A 40 10.10 11.53 -5.20
N LEU A 41 9.85 10.60 -4.29
CA LEU A 41 9.14 9.34 -4.58
C LEU A 41 7.64 9.56 -4.76
N PHE A 42 6.96 8.60 -5.39
CA PHE A 42 5.52 8.66 -5.64
C PHE A 42 4.67 8.49 -4.38
N GLY A 43 5.13 7.66 -3.45
CA GLY A 43 4.55 7.51 -2.11
C GLY A 43 4.65 8.79 -1.27
N PRO A 44 3.87 8.88 -0.18
CA PRO A 44 3.81 10.03 0.71
C PRO A 44 5.05 10.09 1.63
N VAL A 45 6.25 10.18 1.05
CA VAL A 45 7.52 10.09 1.77
C VAL A 45 8.52 11.15 1.30
N CYS A 46 9.11 11.86 2.26
CA CYS A 46 10.22 12.78 2.04
C CYS A 46 11.49 12.19 2.68
N LEU A 47 12.28 11.45 1.89
CA LEU A 47 13.42 10.64 2.35
C LEU A 47 14.42 11.41 3.22
N VAL A 48 14.65 12.69 2.93
CA VAL A 48 15.60 13.55 3.67
C VAL A 48 15.28 13.59 5.17
N TYR A 49 13.99 13.60 5.53
CA TYR A 49 13.57 13.61 6.93
C TYR A 49 13.79 12.26 7.61
N GLY A 50 13.59 11.15 6.88
CA GLY A 50 13.93 9.80 7.36
C GLY A 50 15.42 9.63 7.61
N VAL A 51 16.26 10.07 6.66
CA VAL A 51 17.73 10.06 6.80
C VAL A 51 18.13 10.91 8.00
N LEU A 52 17.65 12.16 8.07
CA LEU A 52 17.97 13.08 9.17
C LEU A 52 17.62 12.49 10.53
N ALA A 53 16.42 11.92 10.68
CA ALA A 53 15.98 11.34 11.93
C ALA A 53 16.86 10.16 12.35
N VAL A 54 17.11 9.20 11.46
CA VAL A 54 17.99 8.05 11.78
C VAL A 54 19.41 8.49 12.10
N THR A 55 19.97 9.44 11.34
CA THR A 55 21.30 10.00 11.64
C THR A 55 21.35 10.63 13.02
N VAL A 56 20.36 11.44 13.40
CA VAL A 56 20.30 12.09 14.72
C VAL A 56 20.12 11.06 15.84
N LEU A 57 19.32 10.01 15.62
CA LEU A 57 19.13 8.93 16.59
C LEU A 57 20.42 8.15 16.82
N LEU A 58 21.14 7.79 15.75
CA LEU A 58 22.44 7.14 15.84
C LEU A 58 23.46 8.02 16.57
N ILE A 59 23.55 9.31 16.24
CA ILE A 59 24.45 10.24 16.95
C ILE A 59 24.08 10.31 18.43
N ARG A 60 22.79 10.36 18.77
CA ARG A 60 22.32 10.39 20.17
C ARG A 60 22.74 9.14 20.94
N GLU A 61 22.67 7.98 20.29
CA GLU A 61 22.96 6.68 20.89
C GLU A 61 24.46 6.54 21.20
N TYR A 62 25.32 6.90 20.24
CA TYR A 62 26.78 6.77 20.39
C TYR A 62 27.43 7.97 21.10
N PHE A 63 26.81 9.14 21.06
CA PHE A 63 27.32 10.39 21.63
C PHE A 63 26.24 11.11 22.46
N PRO A 64 25.93 10.62 23.67
CA PRO A 64 24.97 11.28 24.55
C PRO A 64 25.47 12.68 24.89
N MET A 65 24.70 13.70 24.49
CA MET A 65 25.07 15.10 24.67
C MET A 65 23.92 15.93 25.23
N HIS A 66 24.26 17.09 25.79
CA HIS A 66 23.30 18.05 26.32
C HIS A 66 22.30 18.50 25.21
N PRO A 67 21.02 18.77 25.53
CA PRO A 67 20.01 19.19 24.55
C PRO A 67 20.44 20.32 23.61
N ALA A 68 21.19 21.30 24.12
CA ALA A 68 21.75 22.38 23.31
C ALA A 68 22.72 21.86 22.22
N GLY A 69 23.56 20.88 22.55
CA GLY A 69 24.44 20.22 21.58
C GLY A 69 23.63 19.49 20.50
N MET A 70 22.56 18.78 20.91
CA MET A 70 21.70 18.10 19.93
C MET A 70 20.98 19.06 19.00
N PHE A 71 20.55 20.22 19.49
CA PHE A 71 19.99 21.26 18.63
C PHE A 71 20.97 21.66 17.51
N VAL A 72 22.25 21.88 17.87
CA VAL A 72 23.29 22.22 16.89
C VAL A 72 23.54 21.07 15.90
N ILE A 73 23.58 19.82 16.38
CA ILE A 73 23.74 18.64 15.52
C ILE A 73 22.58 18.51 14.52
N ILE A 74 21.32 18.64 14.98
CA ILE A 74 20.15 18.56 14.09
C ILE A 74 20.22 19.67 13.03
N PHE A 75 20.56 20.89 13.44
CA PHE A 75 20.71 22.03 12.53
C PHE A 75 21.77 21.76 11.45
N ILE A 76 22.98 21.35 11.86
CA ILE A 76 24.10 21.07 10.94
C ILE A 76 23.75 19.90 10.02
N ALA A 77 23.17 18.82 10.56
CA ALA A 77 22.77 17.66 9.78
C ALA A 77 21.67 18.01 8.75
N ALA A 78 20.70 18.86 9.10
CA ALA A 78 19.68 19.33 8.18
C ALA A 78 20.30 20.16 7.03
N VAL A 79 21.17 21.13 7.36
CA VAL A 79 21.88 21.94 6.35
C VAL A 79 22.72 21.04 5.43
N PHE A 80 23.48 20.11 6.02
CA PHE A 80 24.33 19.20 5.26
C PHE A 80 23.53 18.30 4.32
N LEU A 81 22.48 17.65 4.82
CA LEU A 81 21.66 16.74 4.02
C LEU A 81 20.90 17.47 2.90
N GLU A 82 20.37 18.66 3.16
CA GLU A 82 19.70 19.46 2.11
C GLU A 82 20.69 19.90 1.04
N LEU A 83 21.89 20.37 1.43
CA LEU A 83 22.94 20.75 0.50
C LEU A 83 23.41 19.55 -0.33
N MET A 84 23.71 18.43 0.33
CA MET A 84 24.18 17.20 -0.32
C MET A 84 23.13 16.66 -1.29
N THR A 85 21.86 16.61 -0.89
CA THR A 85 20.76 16.12 -1.74
C THR A 85 20.57 17.05 -2.93
N SER A 86 20.61 18.37 -2.73
CA SER A 86 20.51 19.35 -3.83
C SER A 86 21.64 19.18 -4.86
N LEU A 87 22.88 19.01 -4.39
CA LEU A 87 24.05 18.81 -5.27
C LEU A 87 24.00 17.46 -6.00
N LEU A 88 23.67 16.39 -5.28
CA LEU A 88 23.58 15.04 -5.84
C LEU A 88 22.50 14.98 -6.92
N MET A 89 21.30 15.49 -6.63
CA MET A 89 20.18 15.46 -7.56
C MET A 89 20.44 16.31 -8.81
N GLU A 90 21.07 17.48 -8.67
CA GLU A 90 21.44 18.31 -9.82
C GLU A 90 22.52 17.64 -10.68
N LYS A 91 23.48 16.93 -10.07
CA LYS A 91 24.52 16.19 -10.80
C LYS A 91 23.97 14.96 -11.52
N LEU A 92 23.04 14.22 -10.90
CA LEU A 92 22.46 13.01 -11.48
C LEU A 92 21.46 13.30 -12.59
N PHE A 93 20.62 14.32 -12.43
CA PHE A 93 19.49 14.56 -13.33
C PHE A 93 19.63 15.82 -14.19
N GLY A 94 20.62 16.68 -13.92
CA GLY A 94 20.76 17.98 -14.62
C GLY A 94 19.70 19.02 -14.24
N ILE A 95 18.84 18.72 -13.26
CA ILE A 95 17.72 19.56 -12.80
C ILE A 95 17.97 20.03 -11.37
N ARG A 96 17.78 21.32 -11.11
CA ARG A 96 17.74 21.85 -9.74
C ARG A 96 16.30 21.77 -9.23
N TRP A 97 16.04 20.84 -8.33
CA TRP A 97 14.68 20.54 -7.85
C TRP A 97 14.09 21.65 -6.96
N TRP A 98 14.89 22.40 -6.22
CA TRP A 98 14.42 23.57 -5.48
C TRP A 98 15.44 24.69 -5.50
N ASP A 99 14.97 25.93 -5.41
CA ASP A 99 15.80 27.13 -5.38
C ASP A 99 15.35 28.06 -4.25
N CYS A 100 16.25 28.24 -3.29
CA CYS A 100 16.04 29.00 -2.07
C CYS A 100 16.52 30.46 -2.17
N ARG A 101 16.94 30.96 -3.34
CA ARG A 101 17.45 32.35 -3.50
C ARG A 101 16.43 33.41 -3.10
N ARG A 102 15.13 33.11 -3.21
CA ARG A 102 14.05 34.02 -2.80
C ARG A 102 13.98 34.22 -1.28
N PHE A 103 14.60 33.34 -0.49
CA PHE A 103 14.57 33.41 0.96
C PHE A 103 15.84 34.10 1.50
N LYS A 104 15.65 34.94 2.53
CA LYS A 104 16.77 35.54 3.28
C LYS A 104 17.55 34.43 3.99
N PHE A 105 18.88 34.57 4.06
CA PHE A 105 19.80 33.58 4.62
C PHE A 105 19.76 32.22 3.90
N ASN A 106 20.05 32.23 2.59
CA ASN A 106 20.21 31.00 1.81
C ASN A 106 21.69 30.67 1.57
N LEU A 107 22.02 29.38 1.55
CA LEU A 107 23.35 28.88 1.20
C LEU A 107 23.37 28.47 -0.28
N PHE A 108 24.06 29.23 -1.13
CA PHE A 108 24.17 28.99 -2.59
C PHE A 108 22.82 28.84 -3.34
N GLY A 109 21.72 29.33 -2.75
CA GLY A 109 20.36 29.09 -3.23
C GLY A 109 19.87 27.65 -3.09
N ARG A 110 20.55 26.80 -2.30
CA ARG A 110 20.24 25.37 -2.14
C ARG A 110 19.64 25.02 -0.79
N VAL A 111 20.05 25.74 0.25
CA VAL A 111 19.58 25.53 1.62
C VAL A 111 18.99 26.83 2.13
N TRP A 112 17.83 26.77 2.77
CA TRP A 112 17.26 27.90 3.49
C TRP A 112 17.58 27.77 4.98
N LEU A 113 18.51 28.58 5.49
CA LEU A 113 19.05 28.42 6.86
C LEU A 113 17.99 28.61 7.95
N THR A 114 17.03 29.52 7.76
CA THR A 114 15.90 29.67 8.69
C THR A 114 15.01 28.41 8.69
N GLY A 115 14.86 27.76 7.53
CA GLY A 115 14.17 26.47 7.42
C GLY A 115 14.91 25.37 8.18
N ALA A 116 16.23 25.27 8.02
CA ALA A 116 17.05 24.34 8.79
C ALA A 116 17.00 24.61 10.31
N LEU A 117 16.94 25.88 10.71
CA LEU A 117 16.75 26.27 12.11
C LEU A 117 15.39 25.82 12.64
N LEU A 118 14.33 26.00 11.85
CA LEU A 118 12.99 25.49 12.18
C LEU A 118 12.99 23.97 12.32
N THR A 119 13.69 23.26 11.43
CA THR A 119 13.88 21.80 11.54
C THR A 119 14.58 21.40 12.83
N ALA A 120 15.58 22.17 13.29
CA ALA A 120 16.22 21.92 14.59
C ALA A 120 15.26 22.16 15.76
N VAL A 121 14.50 23.26 15.73
CA VAL A 121 13.48 23.58 16.76
C VAL A 121 12.42 22.49 16.85
N ILE A 122 11.91 22.00 15.72
CA ILE A 122 10.89 20.93 15.66
C ILE A 122 11.52 19.56 15.97
N GLY A 123 12.76 19.34 15.55
CA GLY A 123 13.48 18.10 15.76
C GLY A 123 13.72 17.81 17.24
N MET A 124 13.94 18.84 18.07
CA MET A 124 14.11 18.69 19.51
C MET A 124 12.93 17.97 20.19
N PRO A 125 11.68 18.46 20.12
CA PRO A 125 10.56 17.74 20.72
C PRO A 125 10.27 16.41 20.03
N VAL A 126 10.54 16.28 18.73
CA VAL A 126 10.43 14.99 18.05
C VAL A 126 11.37 13.95 18.66
N ILE A 127 12.63 14.30 18.92
CA ILE A 127 13.62 13.34 19.43
C ILE A 127 13.49 13.10 20.93
N TYR A 128 13.18 14.13 21.72
CA TYR A 128 13.13 14.03 23.18
C TYR A 128 11.76 13.65 23.75
N PHE A 129 10.67 13.97 23.05
CA PHE A 129 9.32 13.63 23.50
C PHE A 129 8.65 12.61 22.58
N LEU A 130 8.55 12.87 21.28
CA LEU A 130 7.79 11.98 20.39
C LEU A 130 8.47 10.60 20.23
N HIS A 131 9.79 10.59 20.02
CA HIS A 131 10.52 9.36 19.71
C HIS A 131 10.49 8.32 20.82
N PRO A 132 10.70 8.65 22.12
CA PRO A 132 10.55 7.67 23.20
C PRO A 132 9.17 7.01 23.23
N HIS A 133 8.11 7.77 22.95
CA HIS A 133 6.75 7.23 22.89
C HIS A 133 6.56 6.33 21.65
N ILE A 134 7.11 6.72 20.50
CA ILE A 134 7.12 5.88 19.29
C ILE A 134 7.90 4.58 19.55
N GLU A 135 9.08 4.66 20.17
CA GLU A 135 9.91 3.49 20.47
C GLU A 135 9.21 2.55 21.44
N MET A 136 8.59 3.09 22.49
CA MET A 136 7.77 2.33 23.43
C MET A 136 6.60 1.66 22.71
N LEU A 137 5.87 2.41 21.87
CA LEU A 137 4.74 1.91 21.10
C LEU A 137 5.17 0.83 20.09
N LEU A 138 6.29 1.04 19.39
CA LEU A 138 6.82 0.10 18.40
C LEU A 138 7.17 -1.23 19.07
N LYS A 139 7.80 -1.18 20.25
CA LYS A 139 8.14 -2.37 21.03
C LYS A 139 6.92 -3.03 21.67
N SER A 140 5.91 -2.25 22.08
CA SER A 140 4.69 -2.82 22.67
C SER A 140 3.75 -3.39 21.62
N LEU A 141 3.77 -2.88 20.39
CA LEU A 141 2.87 -3.32 19.32
C LEU A 141 3.49 -4.38 18.41
N LEU A 142 4.82 -4.37 18.22
CA LEU A 142 5.49 -5.22 17.24
C LEU A 142 6.62 -6.04 17.86
N SER A 143 6.54 -7.36 17.74
CA SER A 143 7.63 -8.27 18.09
C SER A 143 8.85 -8.06 17.18
N SER A 144 10.04 -8.48 17.61
CA SER A 144 11.27 -8.35 16.82
C SER A 144 11.16 -8.99 15.43
N THR A 145 10.42 -10.08 15.29
CA THR A 145 10.17 -10.74 14.00
C THR A 145 9.22 -9.93 13.11
N GLN A 146 8.13 -9.40 13.65
CA GLN A 146 7.22 -8.50 12.92
C GLN A 146 7.95 -7.25 12.45
N GLN A 147 8.82 -6.68 13.31
CA GLN A 147 9.66 -5.56 12.93
C GLN A 147 10.56 -5.91 11.74
N ARG A 148 11.16 -7.11 11.69
CA ARG A 148 11.95 -7.56 10.54
C ARG A 148 11.11 -7.73 9.28
N VAL A 149 9.96 -8.42 9.35
CA VAL A 149 9.10 -8.68 8.19
C VAL A 149 8.56 -7.38 7.59
N ILE A 150 8.00 -6.51 8.43
CA ILE A 150 7.46 -5.23 7.97
C ILE A 150 8.59 -4.35 7.42
N SER A 151 9.77 -4.34 8.06
CA SER A 151 10.93 -3.62 7.52
C SER A 151 11.33 -4.13 6.13
N SER A 152 11.35 -5.44 5.91
CA SER A 152 11.64 -6.03 4.60
C SER A 152 10.60 -5.64 3.55
N LEU A 153 9.31 -5.65 3.90
CA LEU A 153 8.23 -5.21 3.01
C LEU A 153 8.32 -3.71 2.69
N LEU A 154 8.63 -2.88 3.69
CA LEU A 154 8.85 -1.45 3.51
C LEU A 154 10.04 -1.19 2.58
N ILE A 155 11.17 -1.87 2.80
CA ILE A 155 12.34 -1.78 1.90
C ILE A 155 11.95 -2.17 0.47
N ALA A 156 11.25 -3.29 0.28
CA ALA A 156 10.80 -3.71 -1.04
C ALA A 156 9.88 -2.65 -1.71
N ALA A 157 8.98 -2.05 -0.95
CA ALA A 157 8.12 -0.96 -1.42
C ALA A 157 8.92 0.30 -1.80
N PHE A 158 9.89 0.70 -0.98
CA PHE A 158 10.79 1.83 -1.29
C PHE A 158 11.61 1.57 -2.55
N ILE A 159 12.14 0.35 -2.72
CA ILE A 159 12.91 -0.03 -3.91
C ILE A 159 12.01 0.03 -5.15
N ALA A 160 10.81 -0.54 -5.08
CA ALA A 160 9.87 -0.52 -6.20
C ALA A 160 9.48 0.91 -6.60
N ASP A 161 9.16 1.78 -5.63
CA ASP A 161 8.84 3.19 -5.88
C ASP A 161 10.07 3.94 -6.44
N PHE A 162 11.26 3.71 -5.88
CA PHE A 162 12.49 4.33 -6.37
C PHE A 162 12.80 3.93 -7.81
N ILE A 163 12.69 2.64 -8.17
CA ILE A 163 12.87 2.15 -9.54
C ILE A 163 11.84 2.80 -10.48
N TYR A 164 10.57 2.84 -10.06
CA TYR A 164 9.51 3.49 -10.85
C TYR A 164 9.79 4.98 -11.05
N THR A 165 10.13 5.69 -9.98
CA THR A 165 10.47 7.12 -9.98
C THR A 165 11.66 7.39 -10.90
N LEU A 166 12.72 6.58 -10.82
CA LEU A 166 13.91 6.70 -11.66
C LEU A 166 13.56 6.51 -13.14
N GLY A 167 12.73 5.51 -13.46
CA GLY A 167 12.24 5.29 -14.82
C GLY A 167 11.42 6.46 -15.37
N VAL A 168 10.67 7.17 -14.53
CA VAL A 168 9.95 8.40 -14.89
C VAL A 168 10.92 9.56 -15.11
N LEU A 169 11.97 9.66 -14.28
CA LEU A 169 12.94 10.76 -14.34
C LEU A 169 13.83 10.72 -15.57
N ILE A 170 14.33 9.54 -15.93
CA ILE A 170 15.14 9.37 -17.15
C ILE A 170 14.34 9.84 -18.36
N ARG A 171 13.06 9.47 -18.41
CA ARG A 171 12.15 9.93 -19.47
C ARG A 171 11.86 11.42 -19.36
N LEU A 172 11.65 11.95 -18.15
CA LEU A 172 11.32 13.36 -17.94
C LEU A 172 12.35 14.29 -18.58
N GLU A 173 13.64 14.01 -18.43
CA GLU A 173 14.71 14.83 -19.00
C GLU A 173 14.67 14.85 -20.54
N GLU A 174 14.49 13.69 -21.18
CA GLU A 174 14.31 13.61 -22.64
C GLU A 174 13.09 14.41 -23.11
N HIS A 175 11.99 14.30 -22.38
CA HIS A 175 10.77 15.02 -22.72
C HIS A 175 10.90 16.53 -22.50
N LEU A 176 11.60 16.99 -21.47
CA LEU A 176 11.88 18.41 -21.24
C LEU A 176 12.72 18.97 -22.39
N LYS A 177 13.71 18.23 -22.90
CA LYS A 177 14.49 18.65 -24.08
C LYS A 177 13.64 18.76 -25.35
N LYS A 178 12.79 17.77 -25.63
CA LYS A 178 11.85 17.82 -26.76
C LYS A 178 10.90 19.01 -26.63
N LEU A 179 10.36 19.21 -25.44
CA LEU A 179 9.45 20.31 -25.17
C LEU A 179 10.13 21.67 -25.39
N HIS A 180 11.39 21.83 -24.98
CA HIS A 180 12.14 23.05 -25.25
C HIS A 180 12.23 23.36 -26.75
N ALA A 181 12.55 22.36 -27.58
CA ALA A 181 12.61 22.50 -29.03
C ALA A 181 11.27 22.92 -29.63
N VAL A 182 10.17 22.32 -29.16
CA VAL A 182 8.82 22.68 -29.64
C VAL A 182 8.43 24.09 -29.17
N LEU A 183 8.79 24.46 -27.94
CA LEU A 183 8.51 25.77 -27.40
C LEU A 183 9.26 26.87 -28.14
N GLU A 184 10.42 26.61 -28.75
CA GLU A 184 11.15 27.60 -29.57
C GLU A 184 10.27 28.21 -30.68
N TYR A 185 9.28 27.46 -31.18
CA TYR A 185 8.33 27.91 -32.20
C TYR A 185 7.06 28.57 -31.65
N VAL A 186 6.84 28.58 -30.32
CA VAL A 186 5.66 29.19 -29.70
C VAL A 186 5.93 30.67 -29.42
N PRO A 187 5.19 31.60 -30.06
CA PRO A 187 5.43 33.03 -29.91
C PRO A 187 5.24 33.50 -28.47
N VAL A 188 6.05 34.47 -28.07
CA VAL A 188 5.98 35.12 -26.76
C VAL A 188 5.15 36.40 -26.90
N ASN A 189 4.11 36.52 -26.09
CA ASN A 189 3.27 37.72 -26.04
C ASN A 189 4.06 38.90 -25.47
N LYS A 190 3.56 40.13 -25.68
CA LYS A 190 4.17 41.37 -25.16
C LYS A 190 4.43 41.35 -23.65
N ASP A 191 3.65 40.57 -22.89
CA ASP A 191 3.78 40.40 -21.44
C ASP A 191 4.88 39.40 -21.02
N GLY A 192 5.68 38.91 -21.98
CA GLY A 192 6.74 37.92 -21.75
C GLY A 192 6.24 36.48 -21.52
N ARG A 193 4.94 36.24 -21.60
CA ARG A 193 4.34 34.89 -21.49
C ARG A 193 4.16 34.27 -22.87
N ARG A 194 4.39 32.96 -22.99
CA ARG A 194 4.09 32.24 -24.23
C ARG A 194 2.60 32.24 -24.53
N ALA A 195 2.27 32.43 -25.80
CA ALA A 195 0.92 32.24 -26.31
C ALA A 195 0.44 30.82 -26.02
N ALA A 196 -0.88 30.58 -26.12
CA ALA A 196 -1.41 29.23 -26.04
C ALA A 196 -0.71 28.34 -27.10
N PRO A 197 -0.27 27.13 -26.73
CA PRO A 197 0.44 26.28 -27.67
C PRO A 197 -0.51 25.87 -28.81
N PRO A 198 -0.05 25.84 -30.07
CA PRO A 198 -0.82 25.29 -31.18
C PRO A 198 -1.29 23.85 -30.86
N ALA A 199 -2.40 23.41 -31.44
CA ALA A 199 -2.97 22.09 -31.18
C ALA A 199 -1.96 20.93 -31.36
N VAL A 200 -1.01 21.09 -32.29
CA VAL A 200 0.10 20.15 -32.55
C VAL A 200 1.05 20.05 -31.36
N VAL A 201 1.48 21.19 -30.81
CA VAL A 201 2.33 21.26 -29.60
C VAL A 201 1.60 20.68 -28.39
N MET A 202 0.28 20.89 -28.34
CA MET A 202 -0.56 20.30 -27.30
C MET A 202 -0.65 18.77 -27.43
N GLN A 203 -0.55 18.23 -28.64
CA GLN A 203 -0.54 16.80 -28.91
C GLN A 203 0.75 16.12 -28.45
N GLU A 204 1.92 16.74 -28.66
CA GLU A 204 3.18 16.25 -28.06
C GLU A 204 3.19 16.37 -26.53
N LEU A 205 2.62 17.44 -25.99
CA LEU A 205 2.37 17.58 -24.55
C LEU A 205 1.35 16.57 -24.00
N MET A 206 0.51 15.96 -24.85
CA MET A 206 -0.46 14.94 -24.44
C MET A 206 0.20 13.56 -24.21
N GLU A 207 1.36 13.27 -24.81
CA GLU A 207 2.12 12.04 -24.56
C GLU A 207 2.85 12.03 -23.21
N TYR A 208 2.92 13.18 -22.53
CA TYR A 208 3.61 13.29 -21.24
C TYR A 208 2.94 12.42 -20.16
N PRO A 209 3.70 11.53 -19.48
CA PRO A 209 3.13 10.70 -18.43
C PRO A 209 2.77 11.55 -17.20
N ASP A 210 1.58 11.32 -16.62
CA ASP A 210 1.08 12.04 -15.43
C ASP A 210 2.05 12.02 -14.25
N SER A 211 2.85 10.96 -14.17
CA SER A 211 3.90 10.80 -13.17
C SER A 211 4.95 11.92 -13.27
N ALA A 212 5.33 12.30 -14.48
CA ALA A 212 6.26 13.41 -14.71
C ALA A 212 5.64 14.77 -14.34
N TYR A 213 4.35 14.99 -14.62
CA TYR A 213 3.66 16.21 -14.16
C TYR A 213 3.64 16.31 -12.63
N ARG A 214 3.31 15.21 -11.95
CA ARG A 214 3.32 15.16 -10.47
C ARG A 214 4.68 15.53 -9.91
N LEU A 215 5.78 15.09 -10.51
CA LEU A 215 7.13 15.51 -10.10
C LEU A 215 7.35 17.01 -10.32
N ILE A 216 7.02 17.56 -11.49
CA ILE A 216 7.18 19.00 -11.79
C ILE A 216 6.33 19.88 -10.83
N SER A 217 5.13 19.43 -10.48
CA SER A 217 4.23 20.16 -9.56
C SER A 217 4.66 20.04 -8.10
N SER A 218 5.32 18.94 -7.72
CA SER A 218 5.90 18.75 -6.37
C SER A 218 6.99 19.77 -6.06
N PHE A 219 7.59 20.38 -7.08
CA PHE A 219 8.75 21.27 -6.93
C PHE A 219 8.50 22.64 -7.58
N PRO A 220 7.74 23.54 -6.92
CA PRO A 220 7.34 24.84 -7.47
C PRO A 220 8.49 25.72 -7.96
N THR A 221 9.60 25.70 -7.22
CA THR A 221 10.82 26.47 -7.47
C THR A 221 11.88 25.72 -8.28
N MET A 222 11.51 24.61 -8.94
CA MET A 222 12.42 23.87 -9.80
C MET A 222 13.02 24.77 -10.89
N ARG A 223 14.29 24.56 -11.21
CA ARG A 223 15.00 25.22 -12.31
C ARG A 223 15.63 24.20 -13.25
N HIS A 224 15.52 24.47 -14.55
CA HIS A 224 16.07 23.64 -15.61
C HIS A 224 16.87 24.52 -16.58
N LYS A 225 18.06 24.08 -17.00
CA LYS A 225 18.99 24.90 -17.80
C LYS A 225 18.37 25.48 -19.07
N LEU A 226 17.51 24.71 -19.74
CA LEU A 226 16.89 25.11 -21.02
C LEU A 226 15.49 25.74 -20.86
N LEU A 227 14.78 25.45 -19.76
CA LEU A 227 13.34 25.72 -19.64
C LEU A 227 12.98 26.65 -18.48
N ASP A 228 13.96 27.23 -17.79
CA ASP A 228 13.75 28.03 -16.57
C ASP A 228 12.66 29.11 -16.71
N LYS A 229 12.62 29.78 -17.87
CA LYS A 229 11.64 30.84 -18.19
C LYS A 229 10.23 30.30 -18.45
N ASP A 230 10.13 29.03 -18.88
CA ASP A 230 8.90 28.40 -19.36
C ASP A 230 8.26 27.46 -18.33
N LEU A 231 9.01 27.01 -17.31
CA LEU A 231 8.53 26.06 -16.30
C LEU A 231 7.26 26.53 -15.57
N LYS A 232 7.17 27.83 -15.27
CA LYS A 232 5.98 28.41 -14.64
C LYS A 232 4.76 28.30 -15.56
N TRP A 233 4.91 28.71 -16.81
CA TRP A 233 3.85 28.62 -17.82
C TRP A 233 3.45 27.17 -18.09
N LEU A 234 4.42 26.26 -18.15
CA LEU A 234 4.19 24.83 -18.34
C LEU A 234 3.36 24.27 -17.19
N ARG A 235 3.72 24.60 -15.96
CA ARG A 235 2.98 24.16 -14.78
C ARG A 235 1.56 24.71 -14.79
N GLU A 236 1.36 26.00 -15.05
CA GLU A 236 0.03 26.61 -15.14
C GLU A 236 -0.83 25.94 -16.24
N THR A 237 -0.22 25.61 -17.38
CA THR A 237 -0.89 24.94 -18.50
C THR A 237 -1.27 23.50 -18.13
N LEU A 238 -0.38 22.77 -17.45
CA LEU A 238 -0.66 21.44 -16.95
C LEU A 238 -1.63 21.44 -15.74
N GLU A 239 -1.66 22.50 -14.92
CA GLU A 239 -2.61 22.68 -13.82
C GLU A 239 -4.03 22.98 -14.33
N ARG A 240 -4.18 23.86 -15.34
CA ARG A 240 -5.46 24.08 -16.04
C ARG A 240 -5.99 22.77 -16.65
N ARG A 241 -5.09 21.91 -17.11
CA ARG A 241 -5.40 20.54 -17.56
C ARG A 241 -5.75 19.61 -16.40
N SER A 242 -5.00 19.64 -15.29
CA SER A 242 -5.12 18.73 -14.14
C SER A 242 -6.48 18.81 -13.45
N GLY A 243 -7.08 20.01 -13.38
CA GLY A 243 -8.46 20.21 -12.90
C GLY A 243 -9.52 19.41 -13.67
N GLY A 244 -9.18 18.90 -14.86
CA GLY A 244 -10.00 18.01 -15.66
C GLY A 244 -9.36 16.64 -15.97
N PHE A 245 -8.23 16.25 -15.36
CA PHE A 245 -7.48 15.05 -15.78
C PHE A 245 -7.29 13.97 -14.69
N PHE A 246 -7.41 14.32 -13.40
CA PHE A 246 -7.73 13.30 -12.39
C PHE A 246 -9.03 12.59 -12.79
N SER A 247 -9.96 13.32 -13.41
CA SER A 247 -11.18 12.79 -14.01
C SER A 247 -10.96 11.98 -15.30
N VAL A 248 -9.81 12.05 -16.00
CA VAL A 248 -9.45 11.26 -17.21
C VAL A 248 -8.77 9.95 -16.86
N ARG A 249 -7.91 9.90 -15.83
CA ARG A 249 -7.38 8.63 -15.30
C ARG A 249 -8.42 7.94 -14.42
N ILE A 250 -9.21 8.70 -13.66
CA ILE A 250 -10.51 8.21 -13.17
C ILE A 250 -11.43 7.93 -14.34
N LYS A 251 -11.44 8.62 -15.49
CA LYS A 251 -12.31 8.21 -16.63
C LYS A 251 -11.82 6.91 -17.22
N LYS A 252 -10.53 6.71 -17.45
CA LYS A 252 -9.95 5.47 -17.98
C LYS A 252 -10.08 4.34 -16.99
N PHE A 253 -9.91 4.60 -15.69
CA PHE A 253 -10.18 3.64 -14.62
C PHE A 253 -11.68 3.41 -14.50
N ARG A 254 -12.54 4.42 -14.51
CA ARG A 254 -14.02 4.37 -14.51
C ARG A 254 -14.58 3.86 -15.83
N GLU A 255 -13.83 3.86 -16.94
CA GLU A 255 -14.16 3.32 -18.25
C GLU A 255 -13.65 1.90 -18.32
N LEU A 256 -12.50 1.58 -17.74
CA LEU A 256 -12.03 0.22 -17.50
C LEU A 256 -12.98 -0.47 -16.52
N TRP A 257 -13.42 0.19 -15.46
CA TRP A 257 -14.45 -0.22 -14.49
C TRP A 257 -15.87 -0.09 -15.07
N ALA A 258 -16.18 0.84 -15.96
CA ALA A 258 -17.48 0.82 -16.65
C ALA A 258 -17.50 -0.26 -17.72
N ARG A 259 -16.36 -0.64 -18.33
CA ARG A 259 -16.24 -1.81 -19.22
C ARG A 259 -16.21 -3.11 -18.41
N ILE A 260 -15.53 -3.11 -17.26
CA ILE A 260 -15.86 -3.83 -16.02
C ILE A 260 -17.31 -4.31 -15.92
N PHE A 261 -18.16 -3.32 -15.71
CA PHE A 261 -19.52 -3.37 -15.18
C PHE A 261 -20.61 -3.14 -16.24
N SER A 262 -20.28 -2.79 -17.49
CA SER A 262 -21.25 -2.62 -18.57
C SER A 262 -21.88 -3.95 -18.98
N ALA A 263 -21.22 -5.06 -18.65
CA ALA A 263 -21.75 -6.41 -18.72
C ALA A 263 -22.81 -6.72 -17.63
N GLU A 264 -23.08 -5.79 -16.70
CA GLU A 264 -23.91 -5.97 -15.51
C GLU A 264 -25.28 -5.28 -15.58
N LYS A 265 -25.52 -4.43 -16.60
CA LYS A 265 -26.81 -3.75 -16.83
C LYS A 265 -27.98 -4.72 -17.06
N GLU A 266 -27.70 -6.01 -17.25
CA GLU A 266 -28.70 -7.07 -17.41
C GLU A 266 -29.28 -7.62 -16.08
N ILE A 267 -28.72 -7.29 -14.90
CA ILE A 267 -29.11 -7.97 -13.63
C ILE A 267 -29.62 -7.05 -12.51
N SER A 268 -29.27 -5.75 -12.45
CA SER A 268 -29.55 -4.95 -11.24
C SER A 268 -30.83 -4.10 -11.31
N ASP A 269 -31.61 -4.12 -10.23
CA ASP A 269 -32.67 -3.14 -9.96
C ASP A 269 -32.08 -1.75 -9.60
N ASP A 270 -32.70 -0.67 -10.07
CA ASP A 270 -32.08 0.67 -10.16
C ASP A 270 -31.84 1.33 -8.77
N LYS A 271 -32.33 0.71 -7.69
CA LYS A 271 -32.38 1.27 -6.32
C LYS A 271 -31.64 0.47 -5.24
N SER A 272 -30.91 -0.61 -5.51
CA SER A 272 -30.26 -1.42 -4.44
C SER A 272 -28.91 -0.84 -3.94
N PHE A 273 -28.60 -0.95 -2.63
CA PHE A 273 -27.32 -0.55 -2.03
C PHE A 273 -26.14 -1.39 -2.55
N ALA A 274 -26.43 -2.62 -2.98
CA ALA A 274 -25.49 -3.53 -3.59
C ALA A 274 -25.65 -3.55 -5.11
N ARG A 275 -25.97 -2.41 -5.74
CA ARG A 275 -26.06 -2.31 -7.20
C ARG A 275 -24.68 -2.45 -7.84
N GLY A 276 -24.58 -3.31 -8.85
CA GLY A 276 -23.33 -3.51 -9.57
C GLY A 276 -22.27 -4.25 -8.72
N LEU A 277 -21.05 -4.44 -9.20
CA LEU A 277 -19.91 -4.90 -8.36
C LEU A 277 -19.35 -3.77 -7.45
N ASN A 278 -20.23 -3.05 -6.75
CA ASN A 278 -19.80 -2.00 -5.83
C ASN A 278 -19.19 -2.60 -4.55
N PHE A 279 -18.60 -1.74 -3.72
CA PHE A 279 -17.95 -2.16 -2.47
C PHE A 279 -18.86 -3.04 -1.59
N TYR A 280 -20.12 -2.64 -1.38
CA TYR A 280 -21.06 -3.39 -0.55
C TYR A 280 -21.38 -4.76 -1.15
N LYS A 281 -21.58 -4.87 -2.47
CA LYS A 281 -21.80 -6.18 -3.11
C LYS A 281 -20.59 -7.08 -2.93
N LEU A 282 -19.39 -6.58 -3.20
CA LEU A 282 -18.15 -7.36 -3.05
C LEU A 282 -17.92 -7.79 -1.60
N PHE A 283 -18.20 -6.90 -0.64
CA PHE A 283 -18.12 -7.23 0.78
C PHE A 283 -19.12 -8.32 1.18
N TRP A 284 -20.38 -8.23 0.75
CA TRP A 284 -21.36 -9.27 1.03
C TRP A 284 -21.05 -10.59 0.31
N ILE A 285 -20.45 -10.55 -0.89
CA ILE A 285 -19.91 -11.76 -1.54
C ILE A 285 -18.80 -12.38 -0.70
N PHE A 286 -17.86 -11.57 -0.21
CA PHE A 286 -16.79 -12.03 0.67
C PHE A 286 -17.38 -12.73 1.91
N VAL A 287 -18.27 -12.07 2.64
CA VAL A 287 -18.88 -12.63 3.87
C VAL A 287 -19.62 -13.93 3.58
N ILE A 288 -20.50 -13.95 2.58
CA ILE A 288 -21.32 -15.14 2.29
C ILE A 288 -20.46 -16.28 1.76
N ALA A 289 -19.49 -15.99 0.89
CA ALA A 289 -18.58 -17.01 0.37
C ALA A 289 -17.64 -17.56 1.46
N SER A 290 -17.24 -16.75 2.44
CA SER A 290 -16.49 -17.23 3.61
C SER A 290 -17.27 -18.25 4.44
N VAL A 291 -18.58 -18.02 4.62
CA VAL A 291 -19.46 -18.96 5.33
C VAL A 291 -19.74 -20.21 4.50
N ILE A 292 -20.06 -20.05 3.21
CA ILE A 292 -20.28 -21.19 2.31
C ILE A 292 -19.03 -22.06 2.21
N GLY A 293 -17.85 -21.46 2.07
CA GLY A 293 -16.57 -22.16 2.02
C GLY A 293 -16.35 -23.02 3.26
N TYR A 294 -16.50 -22.42 4.45
CA TYR A 294 -16.43 -23.13 5.72
C TYR A 294 -17.40 -24.33 5.77
N VAL A 295 -18.67 -24.14 5.41
CA VAL A 295 -19.68 -25.21 5.43
C VAL A 295 -19.34 -26.33 4.44
N VAL A 296 -18.96 -25.97 3.21
CA VAL A 296 -18.60 -26.94 2.16
C VAL A 296 -17.39 -27.77 2.58
N GLU A 297 -16.36 -27.12 3.13
CA GLU A 297 -15.15 -27.83 3.58
C GLU A 297 -15.43 -28.71 4.79
N THR A 298 -16.26 -28.25 5.73
CA THR A 298 -16.70 -29.05 6.88
C THR A 298 -17.49 -30.29 6.44
N ILE A 299 -18.41 -30.15 5.49
CA ILE A 299 -19.15 -31.29 4.91
C ILE A 299 -18.20 -32.24 4.18
N TYR A 300 -17.24 -31.70 3.41
CA TYR A 300 -16.24 -32.51 2.73
C TYR A 300 -15.41 -33.33 3.71
N CYS A 301 -14.98 -32.74 4.83
CA CYS A 301 -14.29 -33.45 5.91
C CYS A 301 -15.16 -34.52 6.55
N LEU A 302 -16.44 -34.22 6.84
CA LEU A 302 -17.38 -35.20 7.38
C LEU A 302 -17.53 -36.41 6.45
N VAL A 303 -17.71 -36.18 5.15
CA VAL A 303 -17.87 -37.25 4.16
C VAL A 303 -16.58 -38.06 3.99
N ARG A 304 -15.41 -37.42 4.01
CA ARG A 304 -14.12 -38.08 3.74
C ARG A 304 -13.52 -38.76 4.96
N ARG A 305 -13.63 -38.16 6.14
CA ARG A 305 -12.97 -38.59 7.39
C ARG A 305 -13.94 -39.22 8.39
N GLY A 306 -15.26 -39.03 8.22
CA GLY A 306 -16.30 -39.60 9.08
C GLY A 306 -16.57 -38.82 10.37
N TYR A 307 -15.94 -37.66 10.57
CA TYR A 307 -16.17 -36.78 11.72
C TYR A 307 -16.15 -35.29 11.31
N ILE A 308 -16.76 -34.45 12.14
CA ILE A 308 -16.80 -33.00 11.92
C ILE A 308 -15.50 -32.40 12.41
N GLU A 309 -14.89 -31.58 11.56
CA GLU A 309 -13.64 -30.90 11.84
C GLU A 309 -13.80 -29.41 11.53
N SER A 310 -13.30 -28.55 12.43
CA SER A 310 -13.34 -27.12 12.20
C SER A 310 -12.44 -26.73 11.02
N ARG A 311 -13.03 -26.01 10.07
CA ARG A 311 -12.36 -25.37 8.93
C ARG A 311 -12.47 -23.84 8.99
N GLN A 312 -12.67 -23.30 10.19
CA GLN A 312 -12.76 -21.87 10.42
C GLN A 312 -11.39 -21.24 10.21
N GLY A 313 -11.34 -20.03 9.63
CA GLY A 313 -10.12 -19.25 9.53
C GLY A 313 -10.07 -18.10 10.54
N LEU A 314 -11.16 -17.86 11.29
CA LEU A 314 -11.24 -16.93 12.41
C LEU A 314 -11.77 -17.65 13.66
N ILE A 315 -11.45 -17.09 14.82
CA ILE A 315 -11.92 -17.61 16.11
C ILE A 315 -13.43 -17.42 16.27
N TYR A 316 -13.98 -16.27 15.85
CA TYR A 316 -15.40 -15.97 16.04
C TYR A 316 -16.24 -16.10 14.77
N GLY A 317 -16.85 -17.27 14.65
CA GLY A 317 -17.91 -17.53 13.68
C GLY A 317 -17.41 -18.29 12.46
N PRO A 318 -18.33 -18.69 11.58
CA PRO A 318 -18.05 -19.65 10.52
C PRO A 318 -17.36 -19.00 9.31
N PHE A 319 -16.30 -18.21 9.51
CA PHE A 319 -15.65 -17.46 8.45
C PHE A 319 -14.35 -18.13 8.00
N SER A 320 -14.31 -18.58 6.75
CA SER A 320 -13.05 -18.88 6.06
C SER A 320 -12.73 -17.78 5.04
N GLN A 321 -11.81 -16.90 5.41
CA GLN A 321 -11.47 -15.67 4.68
C GLN A 321 -10.86 -15.99 3.31
N ILE A 322 -10.19 -17.14 3.18
CA ILE A 322 -9.58 -17.61 1.94
C ILE A 322 -10.68 -17.82 0.87
N TYR A 323 -11.78 -18.50 1.21
CA TYR A 323 -12.90 -18.66 0.27
C TYR A 323 -13.59 -17.34 -0.06
N GLY A 324 -13.73 -16.44 0.92
CA GLY A 324 -14.28 -15.10 0.73
C GLY A 324 -13.46 -14.27 -0.26
N LEU A 325 -12.15 -14.17 -0.04
CA LEU A 325 -11.22 -13.44 -0.90
C LEU A 325 -11.14 -14.09 -2.29
N GLY A 326 -11.04 -15.42 -2.35
CA GLY A 326 -11.03 -16.17 -3.60
C GLY A 326 -12.29 -15.89 -4.44
N ALA A 327 -13.47 -15.90 -3.82
CA ALA A 327 -14.73 -15.57 -4.49
C ALA A 327 -14.72 -14.14 -5.07
N VAL A 328 -14.27 -13.14 -4.29
CA VAL A 328 -14.18 -11.75 -4.76
C VAL A 328 -13.21 -11.62 -5.94
N ILE A 329 -12.03 -12.23 -5.86
CA ILE A 329 -11.03 -12.22 -6.94
C ILE A 329 -11.61 -12.87 -8.20
N MET A 330 -12.26 -14.03 -8.08
CA MET A 330 -12.91 -14.70 -9.19
C MET A 330 -13.99 -13.82 -9.84
N VAL A 331 -14.83 -13.14 -9.05
CA VAL A 331 -15.83 -12.21 -9.60
C VAL A 331 -15.17 -11.07 -10.36
N LEU A 332 -14.18 -10.41 -9.76
CA LEU A 332 -13.52 -9.25 -10.37
C LEU A 332 -12.79 -9.60 -11.68
N LEU A 333 -12.15 -10.76 -11.73
CA LEU A 333 -11.31 -11.15 -12.87
C LEU A 333 -12.08 -11.94 -13.94
N LEU A 334 -13.02 -12.80 -13.54
CA LEU A 334 -13.61 -13.81 -14.42
C LEU A 334 -15.07 -13.58 -14.79
N TYR A 335 -15.80 -12.70 -14.10
CA TYR A 335 -17.21 -12.47 -14.40
C TYR A 335 -17.46 -12.09 -15.87
N ARG A 336 -16.54 -11.35 -16.50
CA ARG A 336 -16.63 -11.01 -17.93
C ARG A 336 -16.47 -12.20 -18.87
N LEU A 337 -15.74 -13.23 -18.45
CA LEU A 337 -15.56 -14.45 -19.22
C LEU A 337 -16.76 -15.39 -19.12
N ARG A 338 -17.80 -15.06 -18.34
CA ARG A 338 -19.01 -15.89 -18.17
C ARG A 338 -19.74 -16.21 -19.49
N LYS A 339 -19.69 -15.30 -20.48
CA LYS A 339 -20.33 -15.48 -21.79
C LYS A 339 -19.44 -16.26 -22.78
N ARG A 340 -18.17 -16.53 -22.43
CA ARG A 340 -17.28 -17.36 -23.24
C ARG A 340 -17.44 -18.85 -22.92
N ALA A 341 -16.81 -19.68 -23.74
CA ALA A 341 -16.79 -21.12 -23.57
C ALA A 341 -16.21 -21.52 -22.21
N ASP A 342 -16.79 -22.56 -21.61
CA ASP A 342 -16.50 -23.02 -20.24
C ASP A 342 -15.02 -23.35 -20.04
N ILE A 343 -14.35 -23.85 -21.08
CA ILE A 343 -12.92 -24.17 -21.04
C ILE A 343 -12.04 -22.97 -20.68
N TRP A 344 -12.36 -21.77 -21.17
CA TRP A 344 -11.57 -20.57 -20.85
C TRP A 344 -11.78 -20.13 -19.41
N LEU A 345 -13.00 -20.28 -18.92
CA LEU A 345 -13.34 -19.98 -17.54
C LEU A 345 -12.71 -20.99 -16.59
N PHE A 346 -12.70 -22.27 -16.98
CA PHE A 346 -12.03 -23.36 -16.27
C PHE A 346 -10.52 -23.12 -16.15
N LEU A 347 -9.83 -22.88 -17.27
CA LEU A 347 -8.38 -22.66 -17.28
C LEU A 347 -7.99 -21.41 -16.49
N ALA A 348 -8.73 -20.31 -16.65
CA ALA A 348 -8.46 -19.08 -15.92
C ALA A 348 -8.74 -19.22 -14.42
N SER A 349 -9.81 -19.92 -14.03
CA SER A 349 -10.11 -20.19 -12.61
C SER A 349 -9.06 -21.10 -11.99
N GLY A 350 -8.60 -22.14 -12.69
CA GLY A 350 -7.56 -23.02 -12.16
C GLY A 350 -6.24 -22.31 -11.94
N LEU A 351 -5.83 -21.44 -12.87
CA LEU A 351 -4.62 -20.62 -12.70
C LEU A 351 -4.75 -19.62 -11.55
N ILE A 352 -5.85 -18.86 -11.50
CA ILE A 352 -6.07 -17.86 -10.44
C ILE A 352 -6.17 -18.53 -9.06
N GLY A 353 -6.87 -19.67 -8.96
CA GLY A 353 -7.00 -20.43 -7.73
C GLY A 353 -5.64 -20.95 -7.23
N GLY A 354 -4.84 -21.56 -8.11
CA GLY A 354 -3.50 -22.03 -7.75
C GLY A 354 -2.56 -20.90 -7.31
N LEU A 355 -2.57 -19.77 -8.02
CA LEU A 355 -1.78 -18.59 -7.61
C LEU A 355 -2.25 -18.02 -6.27
N PHE A 356 -3.56 -18.03 -6.03
CA PHE A 356 -4.15 -17.56 -4.78
C PHE A 356 -3.81 -18.47 -3.60
N GLU A 357 -3.83 -19.79 -3.76
CA GLU A 357 -3.35 -20.74 -2.75
C GLU A 357 -1.89 -20.52 -2.40
N ILE A 358 -1.01 -20.40 -3.41
CA ILE A 358 0.41 -20.12 -3.18
C ILE A 358 0.57 -18.82 -2.38
N LEU A 359 -0.17 -17.77 -2.75
CA LEU A 359 -0.12 -16.50 -2.04
C LEU A 359 -0.58 -16.64 -0.58
N CYS A 360 -1.69 -17.34 -0.33
CA CYS A 360 -2.20 -17.55 1.03
C CYS A 360 -1.24 -18.37 1.89
N ALA A 361 -0.64 -19.44 1.34
CA ALA A 361 0.35 -20.24 2.02
C ALA A 361 1.61 -19.42 2.35
N ILE A 362 2.14 -18.64 1.40
CA ILE A 362 3.29 -17.75 1.64
C ILE A 362 2.97 -16.72 2.74
N VAL A 363 1.78 -16.12 2.70
CA VAL A 363 1.37 -15.18 3.75
C VAL A 363 1.28 -15.90 5.08
N GLN A 364 0.68 -17.09 5.14
CA GLN A 364 0.51 -17.81 6.39
C GLN A 364 1.84 -18.24 7.01
N GLU A 365 2.73 -18.84 6.22
CA GLU A 365 4.04 -19.30 6.65
C GLU A 365 4.93 -18.15 7.15
N ASN A 366 4.88 -17.00 6.47
CA ASN A 366 5.72 -15.84 6.83
C ASN A 366 5.14 -14.98 7.96
N VAL A 367 3.82 -14.95 8.12
CA VAL A 367 3.15 -14.11 9.12
C VAL A 367 2.94 -14.87 10.43
N PHE A 368 2.51 -16.12 10.35
CA PHE A 368 2.11 -16.93 11.51
C PHE A 368 3.06 -18.08 11.80
N HIS A 369 4.09 -18.33 10.98
CA HIS A 369 4.97 -19.50 11.12
C HIS A 369 4.19 -20.82 11.22
N THR A 370 3.08 -20.89 10.50
CA THR A 370 2.20 -22.06 10.49
C THR A 370 1.88 -22.45 9.06
N SER A 371 1.45 -23.69 8.88
CA SER A 371 0.90 -24.18 7.62
C SER A 371 -0.42 -24.89 7.89
N SER A 372 -1.48 -24.52 7.16
CA SER A 372 -2.77 -25.21 7.23
C SER A 372 -2.97 -26.23 6.11
N TRP A 373 -2.12 -26.21 5.08
CA TRP A 373 -2.14 -27.21 4.01
C TRP A 373 -0.79 -27.30 3.31
N GLY A 374 -0.48 -28.50 2.81
CA GLY A 374 0.72 -28.75 2.02
C GLY A 374 0.53 -29.94 1.09
N TYR A 375 1.24 -29.89 -0.05
CA TYR A 375 1.16 -30.88 -1.12
C TYR A 375 2.53 -31.45 -1.50
N GLU A 376 3.57 -31.25 -0.68
CA GLU A 376 4.96 -31.69 -0.97
C GLU A 376 5.06 -33.18 -1.31
N GLY A 377 4.21 -34.04 -0.75
CA GLY A 377 4.16 -35.47 -1.05
C GLY A 377 3.39 -35.86 -2.33
N SER A 378 2.78 -34.90 -3.03
CA SER A 378 2.01 -35.15 -4.25
C SER A 378 2.88 -35.09 -5.50
N LYS A 379 2.71 -36.06 -6.41
CA LYS A 379 3.36 -36.06 -7.75
C LYS A 379 2.98 -34.86 -8.62
N THR A 380 1.96 -34.09 -8.22
CA THR A 380 1.43 -32.94 -8.96
C THR A 380 1.66 -31.62 -8.24
N ALA A 381 2.54 -31.59 -7.25
CA ALA A 381 2.87 -30.39 -6.47
C ALA A 381 3.47 -29.27 -7.35
N VAL A 382 3.04 -28.04 -7.12
CA VAL A 382 3.51 -26.82 -7.79
C VAL A 382 3.74 -25.72 -6.74
N GLY A 383 4.63 -24.77 -7.01
CA GLY A 383 4.91 -23.66 -6.08
C GLY A 383 5.58 -24.09 -4.79
N SER A 384 6.52 -25.04 -4.89
CA SER A 384 7.20 -25.70 -3.76
C SER A 384 6.23 -26.38 -2.78
N GLY A 385 5.21 -27.07 -3.30
CA GLY A 385 4.27 -27.84 -2.47
C GLY A 385 3.09 -27.04 -1.92
N ARG A 386 2.96 -25.75 -2.23
CA ARG A 386 1.87 -24.89 -1.72
C ARG A 386 0.55 -25.01 -2.49
N THR A 387 0.58 -25.55 -3.70
CA THR A 387 -0.59 -25.95 -4.47
C THR A 387 -0.30 -27.23 -5.26
N SER A 388 -1.30 -27.78 -5.94
CA SER A 388 -1.11 -28.91 -6.86
C SER A 388 -1.94 -28.76 -8.12
N LEU A 389 -1.52 -29.39 -9.22
CA LEU A 389 -2.26 -29.36 -10.47
C LEU A 389 -3.68 -29.91 -10.30
N VAL A 390 -3.86 -30.94 -9.46
CA VAL A 390 -5.19 -31.52 -9.17
C VAL A 390 -6.11 -30.49 -8.51
N TYR A 391 -5.61 -29.74 -7.52
CA TYR A 391 -6.39 -28.67 -6.88
C TYR A 391 -6.64 -27.50 -7.83
N MET A 392 -5.70 -27.18 -8.72
CA MET A 392 -5.95 -26.21 -9.81
C MET A 392 -7.10 -26.67 -10.73
N LEU A 393 -7.25 -27.97 -11.00
CA LEU A 393 -8.42 -28.47 -11.75
C LEU A 393 -9.71 -28.31 -10.94
N PHE A 394 -9.70 -28.58 -9.63
CA PHE A 394 -10.85 -28.34 -8.75
C PHE A 394 -11.25 -26.85 -8.73
N TRP A 395 -10.29 -25.94 -8.64
CA TRP A 395 -10.52 -24.49 -8.79
C TRP A 395 -11.10 -24.15 -10.17
N GLY A 396 -10.66 -24.85 -11.21
CA GLY A 396 -11.23 -24.77 -12.55
C GLY A 396 -12.73 -25.05 -12.58
N ILE A 397 -13.14 -26.21 -12.04
CA ILE A 397 -14.55 -26.63 -11.98
C ILE A 397 -15.34 -25.67 -11.10
N LEU A 398 -14.83 -25.38 -9.90
CA LEU A 398 -15.49 -24.55 -8.91
C LEU A 398 -15.69 -23.13 -9.44
N GLY A 399 -14.71 -22.57 -10.14
CA GLY A 399 -14.82 -21.24 -10.75
C GLY A 399 -15.87 -21.17 -11.86
N VAL A 400 -16.00 -22.20 -12.69
CA VAL A 400 -17.08 -22.28 -13.70
C VAL A 400 -18.46 -22.30 -13.03
N ILE A 401 -18.66 -23.19 -12.05
CA ILE A 401 -19.91 -23.30 -11.30
C ILE A 401 -20.20 -21.99 -10.57
N PHE A 402 -19.20 -21.42 -9.92
CA PHE A 402 -19.35 -20.21 -9.13
C PHE A 402 -19.76 -19.03 -10.01
N ILE A 403 -19.05 -18.76 -11.10
CA ILE A 403 -19.32 -17.60 -11.97
C ILE A 403 -20.63 -17.74 -12.76
N LYS A 404 -20.96 -18.94 -13.26
CA LYS A 404 -22.17 -19.14 -14.09
C LYS A 404 -23.43 -19.42 -13.28
N THR A 405 -23.30 -20.07 -12.13
CA THR A 405 -24.46 -20.60 -11.37
C THR A 405 -24.63 -19.91 -10.03
N VAL A 406 -23.58 -19.83 -9.21
CA VAL A 406 -23.69 -19.33 -7.83
C VAL A 406 -23.77 -17.81 -7.78
N PHE A 407 -22.83 -17.11 -8.42
CA PHE A 407 -22.72 -15.66 -8.39
C PHE A 407 -24.00 -14.95 -8.85
N PRO A 408 -24.68 -15.33 -9.96
CA PRO A 408 -25.93 -14.66 -10.36
C PRO A 408 -27.09 -14.87 -9.38
N ARG A 409 -27.09 -15.96 -8.62
CA ARG A 409 -28.09 -16.20 -7.55
C ARG A 409 -27.72 -15.39 -6.31
N LEU A 410 -26.45 -15.42 -5.92
CA LEU A 410 -25.91 -14.67 -4.78
C LEU A 410 -26.12 -13.16 -4.95
N SER A 411 -25.80 -12.62 -6.12
CA SER A 411 -26.02 -11.20 -6.43
C SER A 411 -27.48 -10.79 -6.26
N ARG A 412 -28.43 -11.60 -6.75
CA ARG A 412 -29.87 -11.33 -6.58
C ARG A 412 -30.32 -11.41 -5.12
N LEU A 413 -29.74 -12.32 -4.34
CA LEU A 413 -30.04 -12.44 -2.92
C LEU A 413 -29.56 -11.21 -2.13
N ILE A 414 -28.32 -10.76 -2.40
CA ILE A 414 -27.76 -9.56 -1.76
C ILE A 414 -28.58 -8.32 -2.12
N GLU A 415 -28.98 -8.18 -3.40
CA GLU A 415 -29.75 -7.03 -3.86
C GLU A 415 -31.15 -6.92 -3.25
N ARG A 416 -31.70 -8.02 -2.72
CA ARG A 416 -32.98 -8.03 -1.98
C ARG A 416 -32.90 -7.43 -0.58
N ILE A 417 -31.69 -7.25 -0.03
CA ILE A 417 -31.53 -6.69 1.32
C ILE A 417 -31.91 -5.20 1.28
N PRO A 418 -32.79 -4.70 2.17
CA PRO A 418 -33.16 -3.30 2.21
C PRO A 418 -31.96 -2.38 2.42
N ASN A 419 -31.82 -1.32 1.64
CA ASN A 419 -30.60 -0.50 1.59
C ASN A 419 -30.07 -0.02 2.93
N LYS A 420 -30.95 0.54 3.77
CA LYS A 420 -30.56 1.07 5.09
C LYS A 420 -30.00 -0.04 5.99
N GLN A 421 -30.65 -1.21 5.98
CA GLN A 421 -30.21 -2.38 6.72
C GLN A 421 -28.93 -2.96 6.13
N GLY A 422 -28.84 -3.07 4.80
CA GLY A 422 -27.65 -3.57 4.11
C GLY A 422 -26.40 -2.76 4.44
N ILE A 423 -26.48 -1.42 4.39
CA ILE A 423 -25.37 -0.53 4.77
C ILE A 423 -25.04 -0.66 6.25
N PHE A 424 -26.04 -0.64 7.14
CA PHE A 424 -25.84 -0.76 8.58
C PHE A 424 -25.13 -2.08 8.95
N PHE A 425 -25.66 -3.22 8.48
CA PHE A 425 -25.08 -4.53 8.74
C PHE A 425 -23.71 -4.71 8.08
N SER A 426 -23.46 -4.09 6.93
CA SER A 426 -22.11 -4.06 6.36
C SER A 426 -21.10 -3.44 7.32
N TRP A 427 -21.39 -2.28 7.91
CA TRP A 427 -20.45 -1.64 8.84
C TRP A 427 -20.29 -2.41 10.15
N VAL A 428 -21.38 -2.97 10.69
CA VAL A 428 -21.31 -3.85 11.88
C VAL A 428 -20.41 -5.05 11.61
N LEU A 429 -20.60 -5.73 10.47
CA LEU A 429 -19.79 -6.89 10.08
C LEU A 429 -18.33 -6.51 9.78
N ILE A 430 -18.07 -5.34 9.18
CA ILE A 430 -16.70 -4.85 8.96
C ILE A 430 -15.97 -4.69 10.29
N VAL A 431 -16.60 -4.00 11.26
CA VAL A 431 -16.00 -3.80 12.59
C VAL A 431 -15.80 -5.14 13.28
N PHE A 432 -16.81 -6.00 13.29
CA PHE A 432 -16.74 -7.34 13.88
C PHE A 432 -15.59 -8.17 13.29
N LEU A 433 -15.55 -8.33 11.95
CA LEU A 433 -14.52 -9.12 11.27
C LEU A 433 -13.13 -8.52 11.45
N SER A 434 -13.00 -7.20 11.50
CA SER A 434 -11.70 -6.56 11.76
C SER A 434 -11.18 -6.87 13.15
N LEU A 435 -12.05 -6.81 14.17
CA LEU A 435 -11.71 -7.17 15.55
C LEU A 435 -11.37 -8.65 15.68
N ASP A 436 -12.13 -9.53 15.02
CA ASP A 436 -11.91 -10.97 15.04
C ASP A 436 -10.63 -11.38 14.30
N ILE A 437 -10.32 -10.75 13.16
CA ILE A 437 -9.02 -10.93 12.47
C ILE A 437 -7.86 -10.54 13.39
N LEU A 438 -7.96 -9.38 14.07
CA LEU A 438 -6.92 -8.91 14.99
C LEU A 438 -6.74 -9.87 16.17
N LEU A 439 -7.85 -10.28 16.78
CA LEU A 439 -7.86 -11.21 17.90
C LEU A 439 -7.30 -12.58 17.50
N THR A 440 -7.79 -13.15 16.40
CA THR A 440 -7.30 -14.41 15.83
C THR A 440 -5.79 -14.34 15.58
N THR A 441 -5.32 -13.21 15.04
CA THR A 441 -3.89 -13.00 14.80
C THR A 441 -3.09 -13.02 16.09
N PHE A 442 -3.56 -12.34 17.14
CA PHE A 442 -2.88 -12.35 18.45
C PHE A 442 -2.89 -13.74 19.08
N ALA A 443 -4.01 -14.43 19.06
CA ALA A 443 -4.15 -15.76 19.65
C ALA A 443 -3.29 -16.81 18.96
N VAL A 444 -3.29 -16.86 17.61
CA VAL A 444 -2.47 -17.80 16.84
C VAL A 444 -0.97 -17.52 17.02
N ASN A 445 -0.54 -16.26 16.98
CA ASN A 445 0.86 -15.93 17.22
C ASN A 445 1.29 -16.30 18.64
N ARG A 446 0.44 -16.03 19.64
CA ARG A 446 0.73 -16.40 21.02
C ARG A 446 0.83 -17.91 21.19
N TRP A 447 -0.02 -18.69 20.51
CA TRP A 447 0.08 -20.15 20.49
C TRP A 447 1.43 -20.63 19.98
N VAL A 448 1.90 -20.08 18.86
CA VAL A 448 3.22 -20.41 18.31
C VAL A 448 4.35 -20.09 19.29
N GLU A 449 4.30 -18.94 19.95
CA GLU A 449 5.28 -18.56 20.98
C GLU A 449 5.25 -19.50 22.20
N ARG A 450 4.06 -19.92 22.65
CA ARG A 450 3.91 -20.91 23.73
C ARG A 450 4.49 -22.26 23.36
N SER A 451 4.26 -22.72 22.13
CA SER A 451 4.85 -23.97 21.62
C SER A 451 6.38 -23.92 21.57
N GLY A 452 6.97 -22.73 21.41
CA GLY A 452 8.41 -22.48 21.55
C GLY A 452 8.90 -22.31 23.00
N GLY A 453 8.01 -22.39 24.00
CA GLY A 453 8.34 -22.26 25.42
C GLY A 453 8.43 -20.82 25.95
N ALA A 454 7.97 -19.81 25.19
CA ALA A 454 8.08 -18.41 25.59
C ALA A 454 6.99 -18.01 26.62
N PRO A 455 7.37 -17.44 27.80
CA PRO A 455 6.41 -16.90 28.76
C PRO A 455 5.78 -15.59 28.27
N PRO A 456 4.58 -15.19 28.75
CA PRO A 456 3.98 -13.92 28.37
C PRO A 456 4.78 -12.73 28.92
N HIS A 457 4.90 -11.68 28.11
CA HIS A 457 5.69 -10.48 28.40
C HIS A 457 4.83 -9.24 28.68
N ASN A 458 3.54 -9.27 28.33
CA ASN A 458 2.62 -8.16 28.52
C ASN A 458 1.20 -8.63 28.82
N ALA A 459 0.35 -7.68 29.25
CA ALA A 459 -1.03 -7.96 29.63
C ALA A 459 -1.90 -8.52 28.48
N VAL A 460 -1.57 -8.24 27.22
CA VAL A 460 -2.31 -8.79 26.07
C VAL A 460 -1.96 -10.25 25.88
N GLU A 461 -0.69 -10.63 25.99
CA GLU A 461 -0.25 -12.03 25.94
C GLU A 461 -0.80 -12.84 27.12
N GLU A 462 -0.82 -12.28 28.33
CA GLU A 462 -1.48 -12.90 29.48
C GLU A 462 -2.99 -13.09 29.24
N LEU A 463 -3.64 -12.11 28.60
CA LEU A 463 -5.04 -12.22 28.21
C LEU A 463 -5.23 -13.32 27.15
N MET A 464 -4.33 -13.41 26.16
CA MET A 464 -4.37 -14.45 25.13
C MET A 464 -4.15 -15.84 25.75
N ASP A 465 -3.21 -15.98 26.68
CA ASP A 465 -2.95 -17.24 27.40
C ASP A 465 -4.16 -17.68 28.23
N ARG A 466 -4.84 -16.71 28.86
CA ARG A 466 -6.00 -16.98 29.71
C ARG A 466 -7.26 -17.33 28.92
N TYR A 467 -7.54 -16.61 27.84
CA TYR A 467 -8.81 -16.73 27.11
C TYR A 467 -8.71 -17.58 25.83
N TYR A 468 -7.52 -17.74 25.26
CA TYR A 468 -7.25 -18.54 24.06
C TYR A 468 -6.09 -19.52 24.29
N PRO A 469 -6.28 -20.50 25.20
CA PRO A 469 -5.29 -21.55 25.47
C PRO A 469 -5.12 -22.47 24.26
N ASP A 470 -4.01 -23.22 24.22
CA ASP A 470 -3.65 -24.11 23.12
C ASP A 470 -4.77 -25.09 22.77
N SER A 471 -5.40 -25.71 23.77
CA SER A 471 -6.49 -26.67 23.56
C SER A 471 -7.67 -26.08 22.79
N LEU A 472 -8.00 -24.79 23.04
CA LEU A 472 -9.07 -24.11 22.29
C LEU A 472 -8.66 -23.88 20.84
N LEU A 473 -7.40 -23.48 20.61
CA LEU A 473 -6.92 -23.19 19.27
C LEU A 473 -6.67 -24.47 18.46
N GLU A 474 -6.32 -25.58 19.09
CA GLU A 474 -6.28 -26.90 18.48
C GLU A 474 -7.67 -27.36 18.03
N ASP A 475 -8.71 -27.13 18.84
CA ASP A 475 -10.10 -27.43 18.47
C ASP A 475 -10.58 -26.58 17.29
N ILE A 476 -10.17 -25.30 17.23
CA ILE A 476 -10.55 -24.37 16.17
C ILE A 476 -9.74 -24.62 14.88
N TYR A 477 -8.44 -24.92 15.00
CA TYR A 477 -7.48 -25.09 13.89
C TYR A 477 -6.78 -26.46 13.88
N PRO A 478 -7.52 -27.58 13.77
CA PRO A 478 -6.99 -28.93 13.95
C PRO A 478 -6.00 -29.41 12.88
N ASN A 479 -5.80 -28.66 11.78
CA ASN A 479 -4.86 -29.00 10.70
C ASN A 479 -3.75 -27.96 10.56
N MET A 480 -3.59 -27.09 11.55
CA MET A 480 -2.53 -26.09 11.51
C MET A 480 -1.27 -26.66 12.15
N ASP A 481 -0.24 -26.84 11.33
CA ASP A 481 1.08 -27.25 11.77
C ASP A 481 1.92 -26.02 12.09
N ILE A 482 2.56 -26.00 13.26
CA ILE A 482 3.55 -24.98 13.62
C ILE A 482 4.88 -25.36 12.97
N LEU A 483 5.42 -24.45 12.17
CA LEU A 483 6.68 -24.67 11.47
C LEU A 483 7.83 -24.39 12.43
N SER A 484 8.70 -25.37 12.65
CA SER A 484 9.94 -25.16 13.40
C SER A 484 10.89 -24.27 12.59
N GLU A 485 11.57 -23.33 13.28
CA GLU A 485 12.65 -22.56 12.66
C GLU A 485 13.72 -23.54 12.13
N LYS A 486 13.99 -23.47 10.82
CA LYS A 486 15.13 -24.14 10.18
C LYS A 486 16.38 -23.29 10.25
#